data_AF-A0A8J7VTR6-F1
#
_entry.id   AF-A0A8J7VTR6-F1
#
_cell.length_a   1.000
_cell.length_b   1.000
_cell.length_c   1.000
_cell.angle_alpha   90.00
_cell.angle_beta   90.00
_cell.angle_gamma   90.00
#
_symmetry.space_group_name_H-M   'P 1'
#
loop_
_entity.id
_entity.type
_entity.pdbx_description
1 polymer ?
#
loop_
_entity_poly.entity_id
_entity_poly.type
_entity_poly.pdbx_seq_one_letter_code
_entity_poly.pdbx_strand_id
1 'polypeptide(L)'
;MGYHLPYSHAPAAAHALPVLGTVRNPWAYYVSWYAFQSAMPTPNPLFRLVSDEGRRDFAQTLRDLLALESSEGIRRLRAVLPERFPGRGLNLTRECVTSWQDTGVGFYSFLYRRMYAGCTNLSLLGTDDLRAGLARFLVANGIPLTELQRERLEAAPPANTSRHAHYSRYYDADLRDLVAERDADLIRTHDYRFECMNEA
;
A
#
# COMPACT_ATOMS: atom_id res chain seq x y z
N MET A 1 12.94 8.39 11.89
CA MET A 1 12.32 7.38 11.03
C MET A 1 10.95 7.91 10.61
N GLY A 2 10.61 7.84 9.33
CA GLY A 2 9.36 8.41 8.79
C GLY A 2 8.45 7.33 8.21
N TYR A 3 7.16 7.63 8.15
CA TYR A 3 6.12 6.71 7.66
C TYR A 3 6.14 6.67 6.11
N HIS A 4 6.06 5.49 5.49
CA HIS A 4 6.15 5.27 4.02
C HIS A 4 7.29 6.03 3.31
N LEU A 5 8.44 6.24 3.95
CA LEU A 5 9.62 6.80 3.27
C LEU A 5 10.29 5.75 2.36
N PRO A 6 10.94 6.16 1.26
CA PRO A 6 11.79 5.28 0.47
C PRO A 6 12.95 4.74 1.31
N TYR A 7 13.36 3.50 1.06
CA TYR A 7 14.54 2.90 1.69
C TYR A 7 15.80 3.76 1.54
N SER A 8 15.95 4.48 0.42
CA SER A 8 17.07 5.41 0.20
C SER A 8 17.18 6.56 1.21
N HIS A 9 16.13 6.81 2.00
CA HIS A 9 16.14 7.79 3.08
C HIS A 9 16.45 7.18 4.45
N ALA A 10 16.68 5.87 4.53
CA ALA A 10 17.17 5.25 5.76
C ALA A 10 18.58 5.77 6.09
N PRO A 11 18.95 5.88 7.37
CA PRO A 11 20.32 6.21 7.74
C PRO A 11 21.29 5.18 7.18
N ALA A 12 22.45 5.60 6.67
CA ALA A 12 23.44 4.70 6.07
C ALA A 12 23.85 3.54 7.01
N ALA A 13 23.95 3.81 8.32
CA ALA A 13 24.24 2.79 9.33
C ALA A 13 23.18 1.68 9.41
N ALA A 14 21.94 1.95 9.00
CA ALA A 14 20.86 0.98 8.99
C ALA A 14 20.81 0.15 7.69
N HIS A 15 21.57 0.49 6.65
CA HIS A 15 21.51 -0.23 5.37
C HIS A 15 22.03 -1.67 5.46
N ALA A 16 22.89 -1.97 6.43
CA ALA A 16 23.36 -3.32 6.70
C ALA A 16 22.33 -4.18 7.45
N LEU A 17 21.29 -3.57 8.03
CA LEU A 17 20.29 -4.29 8.83
C LEU A 17 19.24 -4.97 7.94
N PRO A 18 18.70 -6.11 8.37
CA PRO A 18 17.52 -6.71 7.77
C PRO A 18 16.35 -5.73 7.76
N VAL A 19 15.67 -5.62 6.62
CA VAL A 19 14.49 -4.77 6.45
C VAL A 19 13.25 -5.64 6.44
N LEU A 20 12.31 -5.32 7.32
CA LEU A 20 10.97 -5.89 7.32
C LEU A 20 10.01 -4.92 6.64
N GLY A 21 9.31 -5.41 5.62
CA GLY A 21 8.24 -4.69 4.95
C GLY A 21 6.93 -5.47 4.96
N THR A 22 5.86 -4.82 4.50
CA THR A 22 4.56 -5.46 4.32
C THR A 22 4.09 -5.28 2.89
N VAL A 23 3.37 -6.29 2.42
CA VAL A 23 2.74 -6.29 1.10
C VAL A 23 1.33 -6.83 1.25
N ARG A 24 0.43 -6.35 0.39
CA ARG A 24 -0.98 -6.71 0.40
C ARG A 24 -1.40 -7.06 -1.01
N ASN A 25 -2.38 -7.95 -1.12
CA ASN A 25 -3.11 -8.16 -2.36
C ASN A 25 -3.62 -6.79 -2.91
N PRO A 26 -3.31 -6.40 -4.16
CA PRO A 26 -3.69 -5.10 -4.72
C PRO A 26 -5.19 -4.79 -4.65
N TRP A 27 -6.04 -5.76 -4.97
CA TRP A 27 -7.49 -5.59 -4.91
C TRP A 27 -7.95 -5.29 -3.46
N ALA A 28 -7.36 -5.99 -2.49
CA ALA A 28 -7.62 -5.73 -1.08
C ALA A 28 -7.04 -4.37 -0.61
N TYR A 29 -5.88 -3.96 -1.13
CA TYR A 29 -5.25 -2.69 -0.82
C TYR A 29 -6.14 -1.51 -1.22
N TYR A 30 -6.63 -1.47 -2.47
CA TYR A 30 -7.42 -0.33 -2.93
C TYR A 30 -8.74 -0.18 -2.19
N VAL A 31 -9.43 -1.29 -1.87
CA VAL A 31 -10.66 -1.25 -1.06
C VAL A 31 -10.38 -0.71 0.34
N SER A 32 -9.29 -1.17 0.97
CA SER A 32 -8.90 -0.67 2.29
C SER A 32 -8.45 0.79 2.26
N TRP A 33 -7.72 1.20 1.23
CA TRP A 33 -7.30 2.59 1.05
C TRP A 33 -8.52 3.50 0.88
N TYR A 34 -9.47 3.13 0.01
CA TYR A 34 -10.71 3.85 -0.18
C TYR A 34 -11.52 3.92 1.12
N ALA A 35 -11.78 2.78 1.78
CA ALA A 35 -12.57 2.72 3.00
C ALA A 35 -11.94 3.56 4.14
N PHE A 36 -10.62 3.46 4.30
CA PHE A 36 -9.89 4.28 5.27
C PHE A 36 -10.04 5.76 4.94
N GLN A 37 -9.75 6.16 3.69
CA GLN A 37 -9.77 7.57 3.31
C GLN A 37 -11.16 8.19 3.33
N SER A 38 -12.20 7.48 2.93
CA SER A 38 -13.59 7.93 2.98
C SER A 38 -14.11 8.13 4.41
N ALA A 39 -13.56 7.40 5.38
CA ALA A 39 -13.93 7.52 6.79
C ALA A 39 -13.18 8.64 7.54
N MET A 40 -12.14 9.22 6.93
CA MET A 40 -11.35 10.26 7.58
C MET A 40 -12.09 11.60 7.57
N PRO A 41 -12.10 12.37 8.68
CA PRO A 41 -12.63 13.73 8.69
C PRO A 41 -11.95 14.65 7.67
N THR A 42 -10.65 14.43 7.46
CA THR A 42 -9.86 15.15 6.47
C THR A 42 -9.07 14.14 5.63
N PRO A 43 -9.63 13.68 4.49
CA PRO A 43 -8.92 12.77 3.60
C PRO A 43 -7.65 13.42 3.01
N ASN A 44 -6.72 12.59 2.56
CA ASN A 44 -5.46 13.08 2.00
C ASN A 44 -5.68 13.72 0.61
N PRO A 45 -4.75 14.59 0.14
CA PRO A 45 -4.93 15.29 -1.13
C PRO A 45 -5.11 14.38 -2.35
N LEU A 46 -4.45 13.21 -2.39
CA LEU A 46 -4.58 12.24 -3.47
C LEU A 46 -6.02 11.72 -3.55
N PHE A 47 -6.58 11.30 -2.42
CA PHE A 47 -7.95 10.79 -2.36
C PHE A 47 -8.93 11.88 -2.79
N ARG A 48 -8.84 13.08 -2.21
CA ARG A 48 -9.72 14.21 -2.55
C ARG A 48 -9.70 14.55 -4.04
N LEU A 49 -8.53 14.47 -4.68
CA LEU A 49 -8.37 14.70 -6.11
C LEU A 49 -9.09 13.64 -6.97
N VAL A 50 -8.92 12.35 -6.65
CA VAL A 50 -9.45 11.27 -7.50
C VAL A 50 -10.90 10.92 -7.19
N SER A 51 -11.37 11.16 -5.97
CA SER A 51 -12.75 10.93 -5.54
C SER A 51 -13.67 12.13 -5.74
N ASP A 52 -13.16 13.21 -6.33
CA ASP A 52 -13.89 14.48 -6.49
C ASP A 52 -14.44 14.98 -5.14
N GLU A 53 -13.55 15.17 -4.16
CA GLU A 53 -13.89 15.56 -2.79
C GLU A 53 -14.86 14.58 -2.10
N GLY A 54 -14.76 13.29 -2.44
CA GLY A 54 -15.60 12.22 -1.88
C GLY A 54 -16.97 12.07 -2.52
N ARG A 55 -17.24 12.74 -3.66
CA ARG A 55 -18.51 12.61 -4.39
C ARG A 55 -18.60 11.36 -5.26
N ARG A 56 -17.45 10.80 -5.65
CA ARG A 56 -17.38 9.57 -6.45
C ARG A 56 -17.47 8.34 -5.57
N ASP A 57 -18.08 7.30 -6.12
CA ASP A 57 -18.06 5.97 -5.52
C ASP A 57 -16.68 5.31 -5.64
N PHE A 58 -16.56 4.08 -5.11
CA PHE A 58 -15.33 3.31 -5.16
C PHE A 58 -14.84 3.10 -6.60
N ALA A 59 -15.72 2.66 -7.50
CA ALA A 59 -15.34 2.23 -8.82
C ALA A 59 -14.79 3.40 -9.64
N GLN A 60 -15.49 4.53 -9.64
CA GLN A 60 -15.02 5.72 -10.33
C GLN A 60 -13.76 6.30 -9.69
N THR A 61 -13.68 6.37 -8.36
CA THR A 61 -12.48 6.82 -7.65
C THR A 61 -11.25 6.00 -8.02
N LEU A 62 -11.39 4.67 -8.11
CA LEU A 62 -10.27 3.81 -8.44
C LEU A 62 -9.86 3.92 -9.92
N ARG A 63 -10.82 4.03 -10.85
CA ARG A 63 -10.49 4.30 -12.27
C ARG A 63 -9.70 5.59 -12.42
N ASP A 64 -10.11 6.65 -11.73
CA ASP A 64 -9.39 7.93 -11.74
C ASP A 64 -8.01 7.84 -11.11
N LEU A 65 -7.85 7.04 -10.05
CA LEU A 65 -6.54 6.77 -9.45
C LEU A 65 -5.60 6.02 -10.39
N LEU A 66 -6.10 4.99 -11.08
CA LEU A 66 -5.29 4.17 -11.99
C LEU A 66 -4.92 4.92 -13.28
N ALA A 67 -5.70 5.93 -13.67
CA ALA A 67 -5.39 6.82 -14.81
C ALA A 67 -4.46 8.00 -14.43
N LEU A 68 -4.17 8.19 -13.14
CA LEU A 68 -3.46 9.37 -12.64
C LEU A 68 -1.97 9.41 -13.05
N GLU A 69 -1.41 8.27 -13.45
CA GLU A 69 -0.03 8.15 -13.95
C GLU A 69 0.21 8.90 -15.27
N SER A 70 -0.83 9.24 -16.02
CA SER A 70 -0.69 10.09 -17.21
C SER A 70 -0.02 11.44 -16.91
N SER A 71 0.71 11.99 -17.88
CA SER A 71 1.26 13.36 -17.84
C SER A 71 0.31 14.41 -17.23
N GLU A 72 -0.96 14.40 -17.66
CA GLU A 72 -1.98 15.32 -17.13
C GLU A 72 -2.36 15.01 -15.68
N GLY A 73 -2.56 13.73 -15.36
CA GLY A 73 -2.86 13.27 -14.01
C GLY A 73 -1.76 13.64 -13.01
N ILE A 74 -0.50 13.41 -13.38
CA ILE A 74 0.67 13.79 -12.57
C ILE A 74 0.75 15.29 -12.38
N ARG A 75 0.50 16.10 -13.42
CA ARG A 75 0.45 17.56 -13.30
C ARG A 75 -0.58 18.00 -12.25
N ARG A 76 -1.80 17.43 -12.30
CA ARG A 76 -2.86 17.70 -11.32
C ARG A 76 -2.48 17.25 -9.91
N LEU A 77 -1.87 16.07 -9.77
CA LEU A 77 -1.44 15.54 -8.48
C LEU A 77 -0.33 16.40 -7.86
N ARG A 78 0.65 16.83 -8.65
CA ARG A 78 1.74 17.72 -8.20
C ARG A 78 1.21 19.07 -7.70
N ALA A 79 0.11 19.57 -8.24
CA ALA A 79 -0.50 20.81 -7.77
C ALA A 79 -1.02 20.73 -6.31
N VAL A 80 -1.45 19.54 -5.87
CA VAL A 80 -2.05 19.34 -4.54
C VAL A 80 -1.11 18.70 -3.51
N LEU A 81 0.02 18.13 -3.95
CA LEU A 81 1.02 17.54 -3.04
C LEU A 81 1.95 18.61 -2.43
N PRO A 82 2.48 18.36 -1.22
CA PRO A 82 3.42 19.26 -0.56
C PRO A 82 4.83 19.17 -1.19
N GLU A 83 5.64 20.22 -1.01
CA GLU A 83 7.04 20.25 -1.45
C GLU A 83 7.96 19.43 -0.56
N ARG A 84 7.66 19.36 0.75
CA ARG A 84 8.43 18.64 1.76
C ARG A 84 7.64 17.48 2.33
N PHE A 85 8.34 16.46 2.83
CA PHE A 85 7.72 15.29 3.44
C PHE A 85 6.84 15.68 4.63
N PRO A 86 5.53 15.32 4.62
CA PRO A 86 4.63 15.66 5.73
C PRO A 86 4.85 14.81 6.99
N GLY A 87 5.63 13.72 6.90
CA GLY A 87 5.91 12.82 8.03
C GLY A 87 4.73 11.93 8.44
N ARG A 88 3.67 11.85 7.63
CA ARG A 88 2.43 11.10 7.89
C ARG A 88 1.76 10.63 6.59
N GLY A 89 0.82 9.69 6.71
CA GLY A 89 0.04 9.18 5.57
C GLY A 89 0.94 8.62 4.47
N LEU A 90 0.57 8.78 3.19
CA LEU A 90 1.39 8.26 2.08
C LEU A 90 2.80 8.89 1.99
N ASN A 91 3.05 10.00 2.71
CA ASN A 91 4.32 10.70 2.78
C ASN A 91 4.95 10.97 1.40
N LEU A 92 4.09 11.44 0.48
CA LEU A 92 4.45 11.82 -0.88
C LEU A 92 4.68 13.33 -0.97
N THR A 93 5.63 13.71 -1.80
CA THR A 93 5.86 15.10 -2.24
C THR A 93 5.55 15.23 -3.73
N ARG A 94 5.52 16.46 -4.22
CA ARG A 94 5.40 16.75 -5.67
C ARG A 94 6.47 16.04 -6.51
N GLU A 95 7.66 15.87 -5.96
CA GLU A 95 8.76 15.23 -6.68
C GLU A 95 8.66 13.71 -6.66
N CYS A 96 8.08 13.13 -5.60
CA CYS A 96 7.95 11.68 -5.49
C CYS A 96 7.18 11.05 -6.65
N VAL A 97 6.20 11.77 -7.19
CA VAL A 97 5.28 11.23 -8.21
C VAL A 97 5.77 11.46 -9.64
N THR A 98 6.87 12.19 -9.83
CA THR A 98 7.45 12.44 -11.16
C THR A 98 7.89 11.13 -11.83
N SER A 99 8.47 10.19 -11.07
CA SER A 99 8.89 8.88 -11.60
C SER A 99 7.74 7.92 -11.90
N TRP A 100 6.50 8.28 -11.55
CA TRP A 100 5.31 7.50 -11.86
C TRP A 100 4.71 7.86 -13.23
N GLN A 101 5.13 9.00 -13.80
CA GLN A 101 4.55 9.54 -15.01
C GLN A 101 4.72 8.63 -16.23
N ASP A 102 3.63 8.38 -16.94
CA ASP A 102 3.55 7.62 -18.21
C ASP A 102 4.22 6.23 -18.11
N THR A 103 4.12 5.61 -16.93
CA THR A 103 4.72 4.29 -16.65
C THR A 103 3.78 3.14 -16.95
N GLY A 104 2.48 3.39 -17.07
CA GLY A 104 1.46 2.36 -17.17
C GLY A 104 1.19 1.63 -15.83
N VAL A 105 1.90 1.94 -14.76
CA VAL A 105 1.89 1.18 -13.51
C VAL A 105 0.82 1.70 -12.55
N GLY A 106 0.17 0.81 -11.81
CA GLY A 106 -0.82 1.14 -10.78
C GLY A 106 -0.20 1.88 -9.59
N PHE A 107 -1.02 2.68 -8.90
CA PHE A 107 -0.56 3.49 -7.76
C PHE A 107 0.07 2.63 -6.66
N TYR A 108 -0.49 1.46 -6.36
CA TYR A 108 0.03 0.60 -5.32
C TYR A 108 1.41 0.02 -5.68
N SER A 109 1.59 -0.47 -6.89
CA SER A 109 2.89 -0.92 -7.40
C SER A 109 3.93 0.20 -7.42
N PHE A 110 3.55 1.42 -7.80
CA PHE A 110 4.42 2.59 -7.68
C PHE A 110 4.86 2.81 -6.24
N LEU A 111 3.91 2.84 -5.29
CA LEU A 111 4.21 3.06 -3.88
C LEU A 111 5.11 1.96 -3.30
N TYR A 112 4.82 0.70 -3.64
CA TYR A 112 5.62 -0.47 -3.25
C TYR A 112 7.06 -0.35 -3.75
N ARG A 113 7.27 -0.06 -5.05
CA ARG A 113 8.61 0.11 -5.62
C ARG A 113 9.33 1.27 -4.96
N ARG A 114 8.64 2.39 -4.77
CA ARG A 114 9.21 3.57 -4.12
C ARG A 114 9.69 3.26 -2.69
N MET A 115 8.93 2.50 -1.91
CA MET A 115 9.33 2.16 -0.54
C MET A 115 10.56 1.27 -0.49
N TYR A 116 10.64 0.28 -1.38
CA TYR A 116 11.59 -0.83 -1.25
C TYR A 116 12.74 -0.83 -2.27
N ALA A 117 12.75 0.09 -3.23
CA ALA A 117 13.82 0.19 -4.22
C ALA A 117 15.21 0.31 -3.57
N GLY A 118 16.15 -0.51 -4.05
CA GLY A 118 17.53 -0.54 -3.57
C GLY A 118 17.74 -1.35 -2.29
N CYS A 119 16.68 -1.92 -1.70
CA CYS A 119 16.82 -2.77 -0.51
C CYS A 119 17.31 -4.17 -0.90
N THR A 120 18.47 -4.57 -0.38
CA THR A 120 19.10 -5.87 -0.69
C THR A 120 18.79 -6.97 0.32
N ASN A 121 18.37 -6.62 1.53
CA ASN A 121 18.03 -7.55 2.61
C ASN A 121 16.58 -7.35 3.07
N LEU A 122 15.63 -7.53 2.14
CA LEU A 122 14.21 -7.27 2.36
C LEU A 122 13.45 -8.58 2.62
N SER A 123 12.74 -8.64 3.75
CA SER A 123 11.70 -9.62 4.02
C SER A 123 10.33 -8.96 3.96
N LEU A 124 9.43 -9.46 3.11
CA LEU A 124 8.06 -8.94 2.98
C LEU A 124 7.07 -9.90 3.61
N LEU A 125 6.17 -9.36 4.42
CA LEU A 125 5.06 -10.10 5.01
C LEU A 125 3.74 -9.74 4.33
N GLY A 126 2.94 -10.74 4.00
CA GLY A 126 1.54 -10.55 3.64
C GLY A 126 0.76 -9.97 4.83
N THR A 127 -0.21 -9.09 4.56
CA THR A 127 -1.05 -8.50 5.63
C THR A 127 -1.93 -9.52 6.36
N ASP A 128 -2.17 -10.67 5.74
CA ASP A 128 -2.84 -11.85 6.26
C ASP A 128 -1.97 -12.71 7.20
N ASP A 129 -0.64 -12.56 7.12
CA ASP A 129 0.34 -13.33 7.89
C ASP A 129 1.22 -12.44 8.81
N LEU A 130 0.74 -11.26 9.20
CA LEU A 130 1.56 -10.30 9.96
C LEU A 130 2.12 -10.87 11.27
N ARG A 131 1.32 -11.63 12.02
CA ARG A 131 1.72 -12.14 13.34
C ARG A 131 2.76 -13.25 13.21
N ALA A 132 2.39 -14.33 12.52
CA ALA A 132 3.31 -15.46 12.35
C ALA A 132 4.52 -15.06 11.49
N GLY A 133 4.34 -14.22 10.46
CA GLY A 133 5.40 -13.65 9.67
C GLY A 133 6.40 -12.83 10.49
N LEU A 134 5.93 -11.96 11.39
CA LEU A 134 6.81 -11.20 12.30
C LEU A 134 7.61 -12.13 13.22
N ALA A 135 6.96 -13.14 13.80
CA ALA A 135 7.63 -14.12 14.65
C ALA A 135 8.75 -14.86 13.90
N ARG A 136 8.47 -15.32 12.67
CA ARG A 136 9.47 -15.98 11.82
C ARG A 136 10.62 -15.04 11.45
N PHE A 137 10.32 -13.80 11.11
CA PHE A 137 11.34 -12.80 10.80
C PHE A 137 12.28 -12.55 11.99
N LEU A 138 11.75 -12.36 13.21
CA LEU A 138 12.57 -12.12 14.39
C LEU A 138 13.50 -13.30 14.69
N VAL A 139 12.97 -14.52 14.67
CA VAL A 139 13.76 -15.74 14.91
C VAL A 139 14.85 -15.90 13.84
N ALA A 140 14.54 -15.69 12.56
CA ALA A 140 15.50 -15.79 11.46
C ALA A 140 16.65 -14.78 11.59
N ASN A 141 16.43 -13.67 12.29
CA ASN A 141 17.43 -12.63 12.53
C ASN A 141 18.05 -12.70 13.94
N GLY A 142 18.01 -13.89 14.57
CA GLY A 142 18.68 -14.15 15.84
C GLY A 142 18.01 -13.55 17.07
N ILE A 143 16.73 -13.18 16.96
CA ILE A 143 15.92 -12.64 18.06
C ILE A 143 14.91 -13.72 18.48
N PRO A 144 15.26 -14.63 19.41
CA PRO A 144 14.34 -15.65 19.87
C PRO A 144 13.18 -15.03 20.65
N LEU A 145 11.98 -15.58 20.47
CA LEU A 145 10.79 -15.21 21.23
C LEU A 145 10.55 -16.20 22.36
N THR A 146 10.34 -15.68 23.58
CA THR A 146 9.82 -16.47 24.70
C THR A 146 8.36 -16.85 24.47
N GLU A 147 7.86 -17.82 25.23
CA GLU A 147 6.46 -18.25 25.13
C GLU A 147 5.49 -17.08 25.37
N LEU A 148 5.71 -16.33 26.45
CA LEU A 148 4.91 -15.15 26.77
C LEU A 148 4.91 -14.09 25.65
N GLN A 149 6.02 -13.95 24.91
CA GLN A 149 6.08 -13.03 23.77
C GLN A 149 5.28 -13.53 22.57
N ARG A 150 5.29 -14.85 22.32
CA ARG A 150 4.47 -15.47 21.25
C ARG A 150 2.99 -15.32 21.56
N GLU A 151 2.58 -15.70 22.78
CA GLU A 151 1.19 -15.57 23.24
C GLU A 151 0.69 -14.13 23.12
N ARG A 152 1.51 -13.15 23.53
CA ARG A 152 1.17 -11.73 23.38
C ARG A 152 1.04 -11.28 21.94
N LEU A 153 1.92 -11.76 21.06
CA LEU A 153 1.85 -11.42 19.64
C LEU A 153 0.57 -11.99 19.00
N GLU A 154 0.21 -13.21 19.36
CA GLU A 154 -1.00 -13.89 18.89
C GLU A 154 -2.28 -13.21 19.41
N ALA A 155 -2.31 -12.88 20.71
CA ALA A 155 -3.46 -12.25 21.36
C ALA A 155 -3.59 -10.74 21.09
N ALA A 156 -2.59 -10.09 20.48
CA ALA A 156 -2.63 -8.67 20.22
C ALA A 156 -3.84 -8.30 19.34
N PRO A 157 -4.67 -7.32 19.73
CA PRO A 157 -5.82 -6.91 18.92
C PRO A 157 -5.34 -6.32 17.58
N PRO A 158 -6.08 -6.53 16.48
CA PRO A 158 -5.78 -5.86 15.22
C PRO A 158 -5.76 -4.34 15.39
N ALA A 159 -4.65 -3.71 14.99
CA ALA A 159 -4.52 -2.25 14.95
C ALA A 159 -4.75 -1.72 13.51
N ASN A 160 -5.22 -0.48 13.39
CA ASN A 160 -5.41 0.21 12.10
C ASN A 160 -6.31 -0.55 11.10
N THR A 161 -7.34 -1.22 11.59
CA THR A 161 -8.32 -1.89 10.74
C THR A 161 -9.30 -0.88 10.15
N SER A 162 -9.60 -1.02 8.86
CA SER A 162 -10.72 -0.31 8.24
C SER A 162 -11.92 -1.26 8.12
N ARG A 163 -13.13 -0.74 8.29
CA ARG A 163 -14.36 -1.53 8.17
C ARG A 163 -14.83 -1.47 6.72
N HIS A 164 -14.80 -2.61 6.04
CA HIS A 164 -15.31 -2.78 4.69
C HIS A 164 -15.69 -4.25 4.47
N ALA A 165 -16.55 -4.52 3.47
CA ALA A 165 -16.81 -5.90 3.08
C ALA A 165 -15.58 -6.53 2.42
N HIS A 166 -15.64 -7.83 2.10
CA HIS A 166 -14.60 -8.46 1.29
C HIS A 166 -14.41 -7.70 -0.02
N TYR A 167 -13.15 -7.57 -0.47
CA TYR A 167 -12.81 -6.69 -1.59
C TYR A 167 -13.54 -7.09 -2.88
N SER A 168 -13.85 -8.38 -3.07
CA SER A 168 -14.57 -8.88 -4.24
C SER A 168 -15.95 -8.24 -4.45
N ARG A 169 -16.57 -7.66 -3.41
CA ARG A 169 -17.87 -6.98 -3.51
C ARG A 169 -17.81 -5.57 -4.11
N TYR A 170 -16.61 -5.05 -4.32
CA TYR A 170 -16.39 -3.68 -4.80
C TYR A 170 -16.02 -3.61 -6.29
N TYR A 171 -15.72 -4.73 -6.92
CA TYR A 171 -15.21 -4.79 -8.29
C TYR A 171 -16.26 -5.34 -9.26
N ASP A 172 -16.46 -4.62 -10.36
CA ASP A 172 -16.91 -5.23 -11.61
C ASP A 172 -15.71 -5.91 -12.31
N ALA A 173 -16.01 -6.67 -13.37
CA ALA A 173 -14.98 -7.42 -14.11
C ALA A 173 -13.92 -6.48 -14.72
N ASP A 174 -14.35 -5.39 -15.36
CA ASP A 174 -13.45 -4.45 -16.04
C ASP A 174 -12.48 -3.78 -15.05
N LEU A 175 -12.96 -3.35 -13.88
CA LEU A 175 -12.12 -2.71 -12.88
C LEU A 175 -11.18 -3.72 -12.19
N ARG A 176 -11.64 -4.95 -11.98
CA ARG A 176 -10.78 -6.04 -11.48
C ARG A 176 -9.62 -6.27 -12.43
N ASP A 177 -9.91 -6.37 -13.72
CA ASP A 177 -8.94 -6.69 -14.76
C ASP A 177 -7.99 -5.50 -14.99
N LEU A 178 -8.49 -4.27 -14.89
CA LEU A 178 -7.65 -3.08 -14.90
C LEU A 178 -6.64 -3.07 -13.74
N VAL A 179 -7.06 -3.43 -12.52
CA VAL A 179 -6.09 -3.60 -11.40
C VAL A 179 -5.10 -4.72 -11.70
N ALA A 180 -5.56 -5.83 -12.27
CA ALA A 180 -4.70 -6.96 -12.63
C ALA A 180 -3.60 -6.53 -13.62
N GLU A 181 -3.95 -5.72 -14.61
CA GLU A 181 -3.04 -5.15 -15.59
C GLU A 181 -2.05 -4.17 -14.93
N ARG A 182 -2.57 -3.18 -14.20
CA ARG A 182 -1.78 -2.07 -13.67
C ARG A 182 -0.83 -2.49 -12.55
N ASP A 183 -1.21 -3.50 -11.76
CA ASP A 183 -0.40 -4.03 -10.67
C ASP A 183 0.19 -5.43 -10.97
N ALA A 184 0.24 -5.83 -12.26
CA ALA A 184 0.62 -7.16 -12.71
C ALA A 184 1.96 -7.66 -12.12
N ASP A 185 2.97 -6.80 -12.07
CA ASP A 185 4.28 -7.17 -11.54
C ASP A 185 4.24 -7.52 -10.06
N LEU A 186 3.48 -6.76 -9.26
CA LEU A 186 3.34 -7.02 -7.83
C LEU A 186 2.54 -8.31 -7.62
N ILE A 187 1.46 -8.48 -8.37
CA ILE A 187 0.61 -9.68 -8.34
C ILE A 187 1.43 -10.92 -8.63
N ARG A 188 2.19 -10.92 -9.74
CA ARG A 188 3.05 -12.02 -10.16
C ARG A 188 4.17 -12.31 -9.16
N THR A 189 4.79 -11.27 -8.61
CA THR A 189 5.91 -11.40 -7.65
C THR A 189 5.47 -12.10 -6.36
N HIS A 190 4.22 -11.87 -5.93
CA HIS A 190 3.69 -12.36 -4.66
C HIS A 190 2.62 -13.45 -4.82
N ASP A 191 2.46 -14.00 -6.04
CA ASP A 191 1.43 -15.00 -6.41
C ASP A 191 0.02 -14.65 -5.92
N TYR A 192 -0.35 -13.36 -6.00
CA TYR A 192 -1.68 -12.94 -5.60
C TYR A 192 -2.72 -13.38 -6.63
N ARG A 193 -3.91 -13.74 -6.11
CA ARG A 193 -5.06 -14.10 -6.92
C ARG A 193 -6.27 -13.30 -6.46
N PHE A 194 -7.17 -13.00 -7.40
CA PHE A 194 -8.45 -12.41 -7.03
C PHE A 194 -9.33 -13.51 -6.44
N GLU A 195 -9.70 -13.36 -5.18
CA GLU A 195 -10.59 -14.30 -4.51
C GLU A 195 -12.03 -13.79 -4.63
N CYS A 196 -12.92 -14.68 -5.06
CA CYS A 196 -14.35 -14.45 -4.88
C CYS A 196 -14.72 -14.91 -3.48
N MET A 197 -15.52 -14.13 -2.76
CA MET A 197 -16.16 -14.63 -1.54
C MET A 197 -17.08 -15.78 -1.97
N ASN A 198 -16.78 -17.02 -1.55
CA ASN A 198 -17.77 -18.09 -1.64
C ASN A 198 -18.94 -17.69 -0.73
N GLU A 199 -20.16 -17.72 -1.26
CA GLU A 199 -21.35 -17.62 -0.42
C GLU A 199 -21.30 -18.79 0.58
N ALA A 200 -21.17 -18.45 1.85
CA ALA A 200 -21.35 -19.39 2.96
C ALA A 200 -22.83 -19.42 3.36
#